data_AF-A0A7X0PKS8-F1
#
_entry.id   AF-A0A7X0PKS8-F1
#
_cell.length_a   1.000
_cell.length_b   1.000
_cell.length_c   1.000
_cell.angle_alpha   90.00
_cell.angle_beta   90.00
_cell.angle_gamma   90.00
#
_symmetry.space_group_name_H-M   'P 1'
#
loop_
_entity.id
_entity.type
_entity.pdbx_description
1 polymer ?
#
loop_
_entity_poly.entity_id
_entity_poly.type
_entity_poly.pdbx_seq_one_letter_code
_entity_poly.pdbx_strand_id
1 'polypeptide(L)'
;MLARTIVLLSAIGAAALVLIGCASAPSMALERARAAVAAAHADPSVARHAPAELLRATEALAHADSVWRKTHDEAQTNHLAYMAALQAEAAARMARSRLVAAGGRPADSEGVNRISLRAGAQAPAAGR
;
A
#
# COMPACT_ATOMS: atom_id res chain seq x y z
N MET A 1 -36.08 55.31 23.53
CA MET A 1 -34.89 56.10 23.10
C MET A 1 -33.78 56.11 24.18
N LEU A 2 -33.46 54.96 24.78
CA LEU A 2 -32.27 54.78 25.65
C LEU A 2 -31.41 53.57 25.23
N ALA A 3 -31.70 52.97 24.08
CA ALA A 3 -30.93 51.86 23.50
C ALA A 3 -29.62 52.30 22.80
N ARG A 4 -29.20 53.56 22.97
CA ARG A 4 -27.97 54.12 22.37
C ARG A 4 -26.95 54.62 23.41
N THR A 5 -27.24 54.57 24.71
CA THR A 5 -26.42 55.24 25.73
C THR A 5 -25.79 54.34 26.78
N ILE A 6 -26.02 53.02 26.75
CA ILE A 6 -25.37 52.10 27.71
C ILE A 6 -24.75 50.91 26.96
N VAL A 7 -24.04 51.25 25.87
CA VAL A 7 -22.87 50.52 25.34
C VAL A 7 -21.64 50.74 26.24
N LEU A 8 -21.84 51.32 27.43
CA LEU A 8 -20.82 51.68 28.39
C LEU A 8 -21.23 51.06 29.73
N LEU A 9 -20.38 50.17 30.25
CA LEU A 9 -20.47 49.41 31.49
C LEU A 9 -21.17 48.05 31.41
N SER A 10 -20.41 47.04 31.86
CA SER A 10 -20.77 45.64 32.10
C SER A 10 -20.77 44.72 30.89
N ALA A 11 -19.64 44.04 30.68
CA ALA A 11 -19.61 42.58 30.73
C ALA A 11 -18.17 42.09 30.54
N ILE A 12 -17.57 41.63 31.64
CA ILE A 12 -16.86 40.36 31.76
C ILE A 12 -16.39 39.81 30.41
N GLY A 13 -15.10 39.98 30.12
CA GLY A 13 -14.42 39.33 29.01
C GLY A 13 -14.42 37.81 29.21
N ALA A 14 -15.54 37.17 28.86
CA ALA A 14 -15.61 35.74 28.63
C ALA A 14 -14.90 35.49 27.31
N ALA A 15 -13.58 35.29 27.38
CA ALA A 15 -12.84 34.64 26.32
C ALA A 15 -13.39 33.23 26.18
N ALA A 16 -14.38 33.06 25.32
CA ALA A 16 -14.86 31.76 24.88
C ALA A 16 -13.73 31.10 24.09
N LEU A 17 -12.89 30.32 24.77
CA LEU A 17 -12.06 29.31 24.13
C LEU A 17 -13.00 28.24 23.57
N VAL A 18 -13.45 28.45 22.34
CA VAL A 18 -14.07 27.40 21.54
C VAL A 18 -12.94 26.50 21.04
N LEU A 19 -12.50 25.57 21.90
CA LEU A 19 -11.65 24.44 21.51
C LEU A 19 -12.56 23.35 20.93
N ILE A 20 -13.13 23.57 19.75
CA ILE A 20 -13.73 22.49 18.95
C ILE A 20 -12.61 21.98 18.04
N GLY A 21 -11.85 21.04 18.56
CA GLY A 21 -10.69 20.47 17.87
C GLY A 21 -10.46 19.02 18.25
N CYS A 22 -11.51 18.21 18.37
CA CYS A 22 -11.35 16.79 18.09
C CYS A 22 -11.12 16.67 16.57
N ALA A 23 -9.90 16.97 16.13
CA ALA A 23 -9.41 16.42 14.88
C ALA A 23 -9.41 14.91 15.11
N SER A 24 -10.44 14.22 14.60
CA SER A 24 -10.49 12.75 14.62
C SER A 24 -9.15 12.26 14.09
N ALA A 25 -8.34 11.68 14.97
CA ALA A 25 -7.00 11.24 14.62
C ALA A 25 -7.13 10.11 13.59
N PRO A 26 -6.27 10.05 12.55
CA PRO A 26 -6.29 8.95 11.60
C PRO A 26 -6.13 7.63 12.33
N SER A 27 -6.83 6.62 11.84
CA SER A 27 -6.80 5.31 12.46
C SER A 27 -5.38 4.73 12.44
N MET A 28 -5.04 3.97 13.49
CA MET A 28 -3.73 3.31 13.60
C MET A 28 -3.42 2.39 12.40
N ALA A 29 -4.44 1.82 11.76
CA ALA A 29 -4.27 1.02 10.56
C ALA A 29 -3.79 1.86 9.36
N LEU A 30 -4.35 3.06 9.18
CA LEU A 30 -3.94 3.97 8.11
C LEU A 30 -2.49 4.41 8.28
N GLU A 31 -2.07 4.70 9.51
CA GLU A 31 -0.69 5.09 9.79
C GLU A 31 0.29 3.94 9.53
N ARG A 32 -0.06 2.70 9.90
CA ARG A 32 0.74 1.52 9.55
C ARG A 32 0.85 1.32 8.04
N ALA A 33 -0.24 1.54 7.30
CA ALA A 33 -0.23 1.42 5.85
C ALA A 33 0.70 2.45 5.21
N ARG A 34 0.66 3.71 5.67
CA ARG A 34 1.60 4.76 5.24
C ARG A 34 3.04 4.37 5.49
N ALA A 35 3.35 3.88 6.69
CA ALA A 35 4.68 3.42 7.04
C ALA A 35 5.15 2.25 6.15
N ALA A 36 4.28 1.27 5.90
CA ALA A 36 4.61 0.11 5.07
C ALA A 36 4.88 0.50 3.60
N VAL A 37 4.02 1.34 3.01
CA VAL A 37 4.21 1.84 1.64
C VAL A 37 5.46 2.72 1.55
N ALA A 38 5.70 3.60 2.53
CA ALA A 38 6.91 4.42 2.58
C ALA A 38 8.18 3.57 2.66
N ALA A 39 8.18 2.53 3.49
CA ALA A 39 9.30 1.59 3.58
C ALA A 39 9.53 0.84 2.25
N ALA A 40 8.46 0.44 1.56
CA ALA A 40 8.56 -0.21 0.25
C ALA A 40 9.09 0.74 -0.85
N HIS A 41 8.70 2.02 -0.82
CA HIS A 41 9.26 3.05 -1.71
C HIS A 41 10.75 3.31 -1.44
N ALA A 42 11.15 3.27 -0.17
CA ALA A 42 12.54 3.49 0.23
C ALA A 42 13.48 2.31 -0.11
N ASP A 43 12.94 1.13 -0.42
CA ASP A 43 13.73 -0.04 -0.80
C ASP A 43 14.05 -0.03 -2.32
N PRO A 44 15.31 0.19 -2.73
CA PRO A 44 15.69 0.21 -4.13
C PRO A 44 15.50 -1.16 -4.84
N SER A 45 15.50 -2.25 -4.08
CA SER A 45 15.21 -3.59 -4.61
C SER A 45 13.75 -3.68 -5.04
N VAL A 46 12.83 -3.07 -4.29
CA VAL A 46 11.40 -3.02 -4.64
C VAL A 46 11.19 -2.20 -5.89
N ALA A 47 11.80 -1.02 -5.98
CA ALA A 47 11.71 -0.17 -7.18
C ALA A 47 12.23 -0.90 -8.44
N ARG A 48 13.31 -1.68 -8.32
CA ARG A 48 13.93 -2.40 -9.45
C ARG A 48 13.19 -3.68 -9.82
N HIS A 49 12.73 -4.44 -8.83
CA HIS A 49 12.26 -5.81 -9.04
C HIS A 49 10.75 -5.99 -8.86
N ALA A 50 10.03 -5.07 -8.21
CA ALA A 50 8.59 -5.15 -7.99
C ALA A 50 7.85 -3.81 -8.17
N PRO A 51 8.07 -3.06 -9.28
CA PRO A 51 7.49 -1.73 -9.46
C PRO A 51 5.96 -1.76 -9.60
N ALA A 52 5.40 -2.78 -10.27
CA ALA A 52 3.96 -2.91 -10.46
C ALA A 52 3.25 -3.19 -9.12
N GLU A 53 3.91 -3.92 -8.24
CA GLU A 53 3.40 -4.26 -6.92
C GLU A 53 3.46 -3.08 -5.96
N LEU A 54 4.54 -2.28 -6.04
CA LEU A 54 4.64 -1.02 -5.32
C LEU A 54 3.55 -0.03 -5.76
N LEU A 55 3.26 0.06 -7.07
CA LEU A 55 2.17 0.90 -7.58
C LEU A 55 0.82 0.47 -6.98
N ARG A 56 0.49 -0.82 -7.01
CA ARG A 56 -0.76 -1.35 -6.43
C ARG A 56 -0.91 -0.97 -4.95
N ALA A 57 0.14 -1.15 -4.16
CA ALA A 57 0.14 -0.77 -2.74
C ALA A 57 -0.09 0.75 -2.55
N THR A 58 0.51 1.56 -3.43
CA THR A 58 0.38 3.03 -3.41
C THR A 58 -1.05 3.47 -3.76
N GLU A 59 -1.65 2.86 -4.77
CA GLU A 59 -3.05 3.13 -5.16
C GLU A 59 -4.03 2.72 -4.06
N ALA A 60 -3.81 1.57 -3.42
CA ALA A 60 -4.63 1.12 -2.30
C ALA A 60 -4.53 2.08 -1.10
N LEU A 61 -3.33 2.56 -0.77
CA LEU A 61 -3.15 3.57 0.27
C LEU A 61 -3.85 4.88 -0.08
N ALA A 62 -3.71 5.36 -1.32
CA ALA A 62 -4.37 6.57 -1.79
C ALA A 62 -5.91 6.46 -1.68
N HIS A 63 -6.46 5.26 -1.93
CA HIS A 63 -7.87 4.99 -1.73
C HIS A 63 -8.28 5.04 -0.25
N ALA A 64 -7.53 4.38 0.64
CA ALA A 64 -7.77 4.43 2.08
C ALA A 64 -7.72 5.87 2.63
N ASP A 65 -6.71 6.65 2.22
CA ASP A 65 -6.57 8.06 2.56
C ASP A 65 -7.74 8.90 2.02
N SER A 66 -8.22 8.61 0.80
CA SER A 66 -9.38 9.30 0.25
C SER A 66 -10.65 9.01 1.04
N VAL A 67 -10.87 7.77 1.47
CA VAL A 67 -12.05 7.41 2.29
C VAL A 67 -11.97 8.15 3.62
N TRP A 68 -10.83 8.08 4.30
CA TRP A 68 -10.62 8.79 5.56
C TRP A 68 -10.94 10.29 5.44
N ARG A 69 -10.35 10.98 4.44
CA ARG A 69 -10.57 12.43 4.26
C ARG A 69 -12.01 12.80 3.92
N LYS A 70 -12.75 11.93 3.21
CA LYS A 70 -14.09 12.24 2.71
C LYS A 70 -15.19 11.89 3.72
N THR A 71 -15.08 10.73 4.35
CA THR A 71 -16.18 10.16 5.14
C THR A 71 -15.82 9.97 6.61
N HIS A 72 -14.53 9.94 6.96
CA HIS A 72 -14.06 9.53 8.29
C HIS A 72 -14.61 8.15 8.72
N ASP A 73 -14.97 7.30 7.75
CA ASP A 73 -15.43 5.94 8.02
C ASP A 73 -14.23 5.09 8.47
N GLU A 74 -14.08 4.92 9.78
CA GLU A 74 -12.98 4.17 10.38
C GLU A 74 -12.97 2.70 9.94
N ALA A 75 -14.13 2.04 9.88
CA ALA A 75 -14.20 0.62 9.56
C ALA A 75 -13.74 0.36 8.12
N GLN A 76 -14.26 1.16 7.19
CA GLN A 76 -13.85 1.08 5.79
C GLN A 76 -12.38 1.49 5.60
N THR A 77 -11.95 2.59 6.23
CA THR A 77 -10.55 3.05 6.19
C THR A 77 -9.61 1.98 6.72
N ASN A 78 -9.94 1.33 7.84
CA ASN A 78 -9.12 0.28 8.46
C ASN A 78 -8.96 -0.92 7.55
N HIS A 79 -10.04 -1.36 6.91
CA HIS A 79 -10.00 -2.48 5.98
C HIS A 79 -9.10 -2.16 4.77
N LEU A 80 -9.29 -0.99 4.15
CA LEU A 80 -8.50 -0.56 3.00
C LEU A 80 -7.02 -0.36 3.35
N ALA A 81 -6.75 0.26 4.49
CA ALA A 81 -5.40 0.45 5.00
C ALA A 81 -4.69 -0.88 5.26
N TYR A 82 -5.39 -1.85 5.85
CA TYR A 82 -4.84 -3.20 6.04
C TYR A 82 -4.45 -3.85 4.71
N MET A 83 -5.30 -3.73 3.69
CA MET A 83 -4.98 -4.26 2.35
C MET A 83 -3.78 -3.55 1.71
N ALA A 84 -3.68 -2.24 1.84
CA ALA A 84 -2.53 -1.48 1.34
C ALA A 84 -1.22 -1.92 2.01
N ALA A 85 -1.23 -2.12 3.34
CA ALA A 85 -0.07 -2.62 4.08
C ALA A 85 0.33 -4.03 3.59
N LEU A 86 -0.63 -4.94 3.44
CA LEU A 86 -0.38 -6.30 2.97
C LEU A 86 0.21 -6.32 1.55
N GLN A 87 -0.27 -5.44 0.68
CA GLN A 87 0.26 -5.29 -0.68
C GLN A 87 1.69 -4.73 -0.69
N ALA A 88 2.01 -3.77 0.19
CA ALA A 88 3.38 -3.25 0.33
C ALA A 88 4.36 -4.35 0.77
N GLU A 89 3.97 -5.16 1.75
CA GLU A 89 4.79 -6.31 2.15
C GLU A 89 4.93 -7.35 1.04
N ALA A 90 3.87 -7.59 0.27
CA ALA A 90 3.92 -8.49 -0.87
C ALA A 90 4.89 -7.98 -1.94
N ALA A 91 4.92 -6.67 -2.21
CA ALA A 91 5.90 -6.05 -3.10
C ALA A 91 7.34 -6.30 -2.60
N ALA A 92 7.60 -6.12 -1.30
CA ALA A 92 8.91 -6.41 -0.70
C ALA A 92 9.31 -7.89 -0.85
N ARG A 93 8.38 -8.82 -0.61
CA ARG A 93 8.62 -10.27 -0.78
C ARG A 93 8.91 -10.64 -2.24
N MET A 94 8.15 -10.08 -3.18
CA MET A 94 8.34 -10.31 -4.62
C MET A 94 9.64 -9.72 -5.14
N ALA A 95 10.02 -8.54 -4.65
CA ALA A 95 11.31 -7.94 -4.99
C ALA A 95 12.46 -8.86 -4.57
N ARG A 96 12.39 -9.38 -3.34
CA ARG A 96 13.39 -10.30 -2.80
C ARG A 96 13.46 -11.61 -3.58
N SER A 97 12.32 -12.20 -3.94
CA SER A 97 12.31 -13.46 -4.72
C SER A 97 12.91 -13.26 -6.11
N ARG A 98 12.57 -12.15 -6.78
CA ARG A 98 13.10 -11.80 -8.11
C ARG A 98 14.58 -11.42 -8.07
N LEU A 99 15.06 -10.76 -7.01
CA LEU A 99 16.48 -10.48 -6.81
C LEU A 99 17.28 -11.79 -6.71
N VAL A 100 16.81 -12.77 -5.94
CA VAL A 100 17.45 -14.09 -5.83
C VAL A 100 17.43 -14.82 -7.17
N ALA A 101 16.30 -14.80 -7.89
CA ALA A 101 16.19 -15.42 -9.21
C ALA A 101 17.12 -14.77 -10.25
N ALA A 102 17.35 -13.45 -10.17
CA ALA A 102 18.27 -12.74 -11.07
C ALA A 102 19.75 -13.00 -10.75
N GLY A 103 20.09 -13.26 -9.49
CA GLY A 103 21.44 -13.63 -9.06
C GLY A 103 21.79 -15.10 -9.29
N GLY A 104 20.78 -15.98 -9.36
CA GLY A 104 20.94 -17.37 -9.76
C GLY A 104 21.04 -17.49 -11.28
N ARG A 105 22.19 -17.93 -11.80
CA ARG A 105 22.32 -18.39 -13.19
C ARG A 105 21.18 -19.40 -13.46
N PRO A 106 20.45 -19.35 -14.60
CA PRO A 106 19.42 -20.34 -14.88
C PRO A 106 20.08 -21.73 -14.87
N ALA A 107 19.75 -22.52 -13.85
CA ALA A 107 20.42 -23.77 -13.55
C ALA A 107 19.59 -24.96 -14.02
N ASP A 108 18.96 -24.91 -15.21
CA ASP A 108 18.21 -26.07 -15.72
C ASP A 108 17.83 -26.06 -17.22
N SER A 109 18.54 -25.37 -18.12
CA SER A 109 18.28 -25.58 -19.56
C SER A 109 18.87 -26.89 -20.12
N GLU A 110 19.67 -27.63 -19.34
CA GLU A 110 20.30 -28.88 -19.78
C GLU A 110 19.49 -30.14 -19.42
N GLY A 111 18.63 -30.08 -18.39
CA GLY A 111 17.79 -31.20 -17.96
C GLY A 111 16.51 -31.38 -18.80
N VAL A 112 15.87 -30.26 -19.18
CA VAL A 112 14.65 -30.27 -20.00
C VAL A 112 14.93 -30.77 -21.43
N ASN A 113 16.09 -30.41 -22.00
CA ASN A 113 16.49 -30.80 -23.35
C ASN A 113 16.65 -32.33 -23.48
N ARG A 114 17.19 -33.01 -22.45
CA ARG A 114 17.33 -34.48 -22.45
C ARG A 114 16.01 -35.24 -22.45
N ILE A 115 14.95 -34.67 -21.88
CA ILE A 115 13.62 -35.29 -21.88
C ILE A 115 12.98 -35.18 -23.27
N SER A 116 13.18 -34.05 -23.97
CA SER A 116 12.70 -33.86 -25.34
C SER A 116 13.42 -34.75 -26.36
N LEU A 117 14.73 -35.01 -26.17
CA LEU A 117 15.52 -35.86 -27.07
C LEU A 117 15.13 -37.34 -27.01
N ARG A 118 14.64 -37.84 -25.86
CA ARG A 118 14.14 -39.23 -25.75
C ARG A 118 12.75 -39.42 -26.35
N ALA A 119 11.91 -38.39 -26.33
CA ALA A 119 10.58 -38.47 -26.94
C ALA A 119 10.64 -38.53 -28.48
N GLY A 120 11.65 -37.91 -29.11
CA GLY A 120 11.87 -37.99 -30.56
C GLY A 120 12.47 -39.31 -31.05
N ALA A 121 13.08 -40.12 -30.17
CA ALA A 121 13.73 -41.37 -30.53
C ALA A 121 12.80 -42.60 -30.53
N GLN A 122 11.54 -42.43 -30.14
CA GLN A 122 10.55 -43.50 -30.05
C GLN A 122 9.40 -43.27 -31.04
N ALA A 123 9.74 -43.01 -32.30
CA ALA A 123 8.82 -43.20 -33.42
C ALA A 123 9.02 -44.64 -33.96
N PRO A 124 8.13 -45.60 -33.65
CA PRO A 124 8.20 -46.90 -34.31
C PRO A 124 7.90 -46.71 -35.79
N ALA A 125 8.84 -47.17 -36.62
CA ALA A 125 8.66 -47.33 -38.05
C ALA A 125 7.33 -48.04 -38.33
N ALA A 126 6.38 -47.30 -38.91
CA ALA A 126 5.29 -47.88 -39.65
C ALA A 126 5.90 -48.63 -40.84
N GLY A 127 5.66 -49.94 -40.95
CA GLY A 127 6.20 -50.71 -42.06
C GLY A 127 5.93 -52.21 -42.00
N ARG A 128 4.67 -52.62 -42.18
CA ARG A 128 4.17 -53.62 -43.16
C ARG A 128 2.78 -54.11 -42.79
#